data_AF-A0A963ZBG3-F1
#
_entry.id   AF-A0A963ZBG3-F1
#
_cell.length_a   1.000
_cell.length_b   1.000
_cell.length_c   1.000
_cell.angle_alpha   90.00
_cell.angle_beta   90.00
_cell.angle_gamma   90.00
#
_symmetry.space_group_name_H-M   'P 1'
#
loop_
_entity.id
_entity.type
_entity.pdbx_description
1 polymer ?
#
loop_
_entity_poly.entity_id
_entity_poly.type
_entity_poly.pdbx_seq_one_letter_code
_entity_poly.pdbx_strand_id
1 'polypeptide(L)'
;MNDQTFHSRLVELLKKSRKATRLYSGVSKSKRGTAYAESQVTEWKNVNHQLVTSLSAALDQPNANKTNKLANEVALILDRFLKEEQSSELELKQKQKKLIQSAENSSFVQAATLSQELVTLKARVQALQAVHHELKSVIRKSRVTLEPIAHTPKTTEPEQKVFAQVIPMRKKVQVS
;
A
#
# COMPACT_ATOMS: atom_id res chain seq x y z
N MET A 1 21.89 5.80 -27.83
CA MET A 1 21.25 5.88 -26.50
C MET A 1 20.56 4.54 -26.28
N ASN A 2 20.97 3.74 -25.29
CA ASN A 2 20.46 2.38 -25.13
C ASN A 2 18.99 2.42 -24.70
N ASP A 3 18.11 1.79 -25.48
CA ASP A 3 16.72 1.56 -25.13
C ASP A 3 16.63 0.61 -23.94
N GLN A 4 16.73 1.18 -22.74
CA GLN A 4 16.48 0.46 -21.51
C GLN A 4 15.04 -0.08 -21.52
N THR A 5 14.91 -1.40 -21.49
CA THR A 5 13.62 -2.09 -21.38
C THR A 5 12.97 -1.81 -20.02
N PHE A 6 11.64 -1.96 -19.93
CA PHE A 6 10.89 -1.81 -18.68
C PHE A 6 11.49 -2.64 -17.53
N HIS A 7 11.84 -3.90 -17.83
CA HIS A 7 12.52 -4.80 -16.89
C HIS A 7 13.84 -4.21 -16.38
N SER A 8 14.70 -3.72 -17.27
CA SER A 8 16.01 -3.15 -16.87
C SER A 8 15.86 -1.94 -15.93
N ARG A 9 14.85 -1.10 -16.14
CA ARG A 9 14.56 0.07 -15.29
C ARG A 9 14.03 -0.33 -13.92
N LEU A 10 13.21 -1.37 -13.84
CA LEU A 10 12.76 -1.93 -12.56
C LEU A 10 13.92 -2.53 -11.77
N VAL A 11 14.84 -3.24 -12.45
CA VAL A 11 16.06 -3.75 -11.81
C VAL A 11 16.93 -2.61 -11.30
N GLU A 12 17.05 -1.50 -12.05
CA GLU A 12 17.76 -0.31 -11.58
C GLU A 12 17.09 0.33 -10.37
N LEU A 13 15.77 0.48 -10.38
CA LEU A 13 15.01 0.96 -9.22
C LEU A 13 15.24 0.05 -8.01
N LEU A 14 15.14 -1.27 -8.18
CA LEU A 14 15.40 -2.24 -7.12
C LEU A 14 16.82 -2.12 -6.56
N LYS A 15 17.83 -1.93 -7.42
CA LYS A 15 19.21 -1.68 -6.99
C LYS A 15 19.32 -0.37 -6.19
N LYS A 16 18.67 0.71 -6.62
CA LYS A 16 18.62 1.98 -5.88
C LYS A 16 17.95 1.81 -4.52
N SER A 17 16.80 1.14 -4.45
CA SER A 17 16.08 0.88 -3.21
C SER A 17 16.90 0.01 -2.24
N ARG A 18 17.60 -1.02 -2.72
CA ARG A 18 18.51 -1.82 -1.88
C ARG A 18 19.68 -1.00 -1.33
N LYS A 19 20.24 -0.07 -2.13
CA LYS A 19 21.26 0.87 -1.65
C LYS A 19 20.70 1.81 -0.58
N ALA A 20 19.49 2.34 -0.78
CA ALA A 20 18.82 3.19 0.20
C ALA A 20 18.60 2.48 1.55
N THR A 21 18.21 1.19 1.55
CA THR A 21 18.09 0.39 2.78
C THR A 21 19.39 0.36 3.59
N ARG A 22 20.54 0.26 2.93
CA ARG A 22 21.86 0.28 3.59
C ARG A 22 22.15 1.66 4.20
N LEU A 23 21.81 2.73 3.49
CA LEU A 23 21.96 4.10 3.99
C LEU A 23 21.10 4.33 5.23
N TYR A 24 19.81 3.98 5.19
CA TYR A 24 18.93 4.12 6.36
C TYR A 24 19.42 3.31 7.56
N SER A 25 19.95 2.11 7.31
CA SER A 25 20.55 1.28 8.36
C SER A 25 21.83 1.89 8.95
N GLY A 26 22.61 2.64 8.15
CA GLY A 26 23.76 3.40 8.62
C GLY A 26 23.36 4.61 9.46
N VAL A 27 22.36 5.38 8.99
CA VAL A 27 21.84 6.55 9.70
C VAL A 27 21.22 6.15 11.04
N SER A 28 20.43 5.07 11.07
CA SER A 28 19.81 4.55 12.30
C SER A 28 20.83 4.04 13.33
N LYS A 29 22.04 3.66 12.92
CA LYS A 29 23.11 3.24 13.86
C LYS A 29 23.92 4.42 14.42
N SER A 30 23.77 5.61 13.85
CA SER A 30 24.45 6.80 14.33
C SER A 30 23.78 7.27 15.62
N LYS A 31 24.48 7.20 16.75
CA LYS A 31 24.01 7.68 18.08
C LYS A 31 23.84 9.21 18.17
N ARG A 32 23.89 9.93 17.05
CA ARG A 32 23.81 11.41 17.00
C ARG A 32 22.41 11.93 16.63
N GLY A 33 21.41 11.06 16.49
CA GLY A 33 20.04 11.42 16.11
C GLY A 33 19.14 11.74 17.31
N THR A 34 18.06 12.51 17.07
CA THR A 34 16.95 12.62 18.01
C THR A 34 15.99 11.44 17.83
N ALA A 35 15.19 11.12 18.85
CA ALA A 35 14.17 10.05 18.77
C ALA A 35 13.19 10.25 17.58
N TYR A 36 12.87 11.52 17.26
CA TYR A 36 12.08 11.88 16.08
C TYR A 36 12.79 11.56 14.78
N ALA A 37 14.08 11.88 14.65
CA ALA A 37 14.86 11.54 13.46
C ALA A 37 14.97 10.02 13.28
N GLU A 38 15.15 9.27 14.37
CA GLU A 38 15.18 7.80 14.33
C GLU A 38 13.85 7.20 13.86
N SER A 39 12.73 7.74 14.36
CA SER A 39 11.38 7.32 13.96
C SER A 39 11.12 7.64 12.48
N GLN A 40 11.53 8.81 12.01
CA GLN A 40 11.45 9.17 10.58
C GLN A 40 12.23 8.18 9.71
N VAL A 41 13.52 7.95 10.03
CA VAL A 41 14.38 7.02 9.27
C VAL A 41 13.81 5.61 9.27
N THR A 42 13.20 5.19 10.38
CA THR A 42 12.55 3.87 10.49
C THR A 42 11.38 3.74 9.52
N GLU A 43 10.51 4.74 9.42
CA GLU A 43 9.39 4.71 8.46
C GLU A 43 9.88 4.70 7.00
N TRP A 44 10.89 5.53 6.67
CA TRP A 44 11.52 5.50 5.35
C TRP A 44 12.11 4.13 5.01
N LYS A 45 12.76 3.49 5.98
CA LYS A 45 13.31 2.13 5.84
C LYS A 45 12.21 1.10 5.63
N ASN A 46 11.13 1.16 6.41
CA ASN A 46 10.03 0.21 6.35
C ASN A 46 9.32 0.26 5.00
N VAL A 47 8.92 1.45 4.54
CA VAL A 47 8.27 1.64 3.23
C VAL A 47 9.19 1.21 2.08
N ASN A 48 10.47 1.58 2.12
CA ASN A 48 11.42 1.14 1.11
C ASN A 48 11.66 -0.38 1.14
N HIS A 49 11.62 -1.02 2.30
CA HIS A 49 11.71 -2.48 2.41
C HIS A 49 10.48 -3.15 1.77
N GLN A 50 9.27 -2.66 2.04
CA GLN A 50 8.05 -3.15 1.39
C GLN A 50 8.15 -3.04 -0.15
N LEU A 51 8.69 -1.92 -0.67
CA LEU A 51 8.94 -1.75 -2.10
C LEU A 51 9.90 -2.82 -2.63
N VAL A 52 11.05 -3.01 -1.97
CA VAL A 52 12.06 -4.00 -2.36
C VAL A 52 11.47 -5.40 -2.41
N THR A 53 10.71 -5.80 -1.39
CA THR A 53 10.06 -7.11 -1.31
C THR A 53 9.05 -7.28 -2.44
N SER A 54 8.21 -6.27 -2.67
CA SER A 54 7.16 -6.34 -3.70
C SER A 54 7.72 -6.37 -5.11
N LEU A 55 8.73 -5.54 -5.40
CA LEU A 55 9.41 -5.54 -6.70
C LEU A 55 10.21 -6.82 -6.93
N SER A 56 10.88 -7.35 -5.91
CA SER A 56 11.59 -8.63 -6.04
C SER A 56 10.59 -9.75 -6.37
N ALA A 57 9.47 -9.83 -5.65
CA ALA A 57 8.43 -10.82 -5.93
C ALA A 57 7.85 -10.69 -7.35
N ALA A 58 7.62 -9.47 -7.84
CA ALA A 58 7.13 -9.26 -9.22
C ALA A 58 8.16 -9.68 -10.28
N LEU A 59 9.45 -9.44 -10.04
CA LEU A 59 10.55 -9.81 -10.94
C LEU A 59 10.88 -11.30 -10.91
N ASP A 60 10.62 -11.99 -9.79
CA ASP A 60 10.86 -13.42 -9.63
C ASP A 60 9.72 -14.29 -10.21
N GLN A 61 8.61 -13.70 -10.66
CA GLN A 61 7.53 -14.47 -11.27
C GLN A 61 7.97 -15.17 -12.57
N PRO A 62 7.49 -16.40 -12.86
CA PRO A 62 7.86 -17.15 -14.08
C PRO A 62 7.59 -16.41 -15.39
N ASN A 63 6.66 -15.45 -15.37
CA ASN A 63 6.27 -14.65 -16.51
C ASN A 63 6.85 -13.21 -16.49
N ALA A 64 7.82 -12.90 -15.62
CA ALA A 64 8.40 -11.54 -15.51
C ALA A 64 9.05 -11.05 -16.81
N ASN A 65 9.44 -11.97 -17.70
CA ASN A 65 9.96 -11.64 -19.04
C ASN A 65 8.87 -11.09 -19.98
N LYS A 66 7.58 -11.33 -19.70
CA LYS A 66 6.45 -10.79 -20.47
C LYS A 66 6.15 -9.38 -19.97
N THR A 67 6.54 -8.38 -20.75
CA THR A 67 6.44 -6.95 -20.38
C THR A 67 5.04 -6.55 -19.89
N ASN A 68 3.97 -6.99 -20.57
CA ASN A 68 2.60 -6.63 -20.17
C ASN A 68 2.22 -7.20 -18.79
N LYS A 69 2.60 -8.46 -18.52
CA LYS A 69 2.32 -9.08 -17.21
C LYS A 69 3.10 -8.38 -16.10
N LEU A 70 4.38 -8.13 -16.31
CA LEU A 70 5.21 -7.42 -15.34
C LEU A 70 4.67 -5.99 -15.10
N ALA A 71 4.19 -5.31 -16.15
CA ALA A 71 3.64 -3.97 -16.02
C ALA A 71 2.33 -3.95 -15.23
N ASN A 72 1.46 -4.93 -15.44
CA ASN A 72 0.24 -5.10 -14.64
C ASN A 72 0.57 -5.37 -13.17
N GLU A 73 1.55 -6.24 -12.87
CA GLU A 73 2.01 -6.48 -11.49
C GLU A 73 2.54 -5.19 -10.84
N VAL A 74 3.34 -4.42 -11.57
CA VAL A 74 3.86 -3.13 -11.07
C VAL A 74 2.74 -2.10 -10.90
N ALA A 75 1.70 -2.12 -11.74
CA ALA A 75 0.52 -1.26 -11.57
C ALA A 75 -0.27 -1.63 -10.31
N LEU A 76 -0.41 -2.92 -9.99
CA LEU A 76 -1.01 -3.37 -8.72
C LEU A 76 -0.18 -2.92 -7.50
N ILE A 77 1.15 -2.99 -7.61
CA ILE A 77 2.04 -2.47 -6.56
C ILE A 77 1.84 -0.96 -6.39
N LEU A 78 1.78 -0.20 -7.49
CA LEU A 78 1.55 1.24 -7.48
C LEU A 78 0.22 1.60 -6.82
N ASP A 79 -0.88 0.93 -7.20
CA ASP A 79 -2.21 1.13 -6.63
C ASP A 79 -2.24 0.85 -5.12
N ARG A 80 -1.56 -0.21 -4.68
CA ARG A 80 -1.45 -0.52 -3.25
C ARG A 80 -0.73 0.60 -2.47
N PHE A 81 0.40 1.10 -2.98
CA PHE A 81 1.12 2.20 -2.35
C PHE A 81 0.29 3.50 -2.34
N LEU A 82 -0.47 3.77 -3.40
CA LEU A 82 -1.39 4.91 -3.46
C LEU A 82 -2.52 4.81 -2.43
N LYS A 83 -3.11 3.63 -2.25
CA LYS A 83 -4.15 3.39 -1.23
C LYS A 83 -3.60 3.57 0.18
N GLU A 84 -2.41 3.05 0.43
CA GLU A 84 -1.73 3.21 1.73
C GLU A 84 -1.37 4.68 2.01
N GLU A 85 -0.94 5.42 0.98
CA GLU A 85 -0.69 6.86 1.04
C GLU A 85 -1.96 7.61 1.44
N GLN A 86 -3.07 7.40 0.71
CA GLN A 86 -4.35 8.06 0.97
C GLN A 86 -4.88 7.75 2.38
N SER A 87 -4.77 6.49 2.81
CA SER A 87 -5.14 6.06 4.16
C SER A 87 -4.30 6.78 5.23
N SER A 88 -2.98 6.83 5.03
CA SER A 88 -2.04 7.48 5.97
C SER A 88 -2.24 9.00 6.01
N GLU A 89 -2.55 9.64 4.89
CA GLU A 89 -2.89 11.07 4.82
C GLU A 89 -4.18 11.39 5.57
N LEU A 90 -5.19 10.53 5.45
CA LEU A 90 -6.45 10.68 6.18
C LEU A 90 -6.21 10.55 7.69
N GLU A 91 -5.44 9.56 8.12
CA GLU A 91 -5.06 9.38 9.52
C GLU A 91 -4.26 10.58 10.05
N LEU A 92 -3.30 11.09 9.27
CA LEU A 92 -2.52 12.28 9.60
C LEU A 92 -3.43 13.49 9.86
N LYS A 93 -4.39 13.75 8.97
CA LYS A 93 -5.36 14.85 9.12
C LYS A 93 -6.24 14.68 10.36
N GLN A 94 -6.68 13.45 10.65
CA GLN A 94 -7.47 13.16 11.84
C GLN A 94 -6.67 13.39 13.14
N LYS A 95 -5.43 12.90 13.21
CA LYS A 95 -4.57 13.10 14.39
C LYS A 95 -4.14 14.55 14.56
N GLN A 96 -3.98 15.30 13.47
CA GLN A 96 -3.71 16.73 13.53
C GLN A 96 -4.86 17.49 14.20
N LYS A 97 -6.12 17.17 13.85
CA LYS A 97 -7.30 17.74 14.52
C LYS A 97 -7.32 17.38 16.01
N LYS A 98 -7.03 16.12 16.36
CA LYS A 98 -6.93 15.68 17.76
C LYS A 98 -5.84 16.43 18.53
N LEU A 99 -4.68 16.67 17.91
CA LEU A 99 -3.60 17.43 18.53
C LEU A 99 -4.03 18.85 18.87
N ILE A 100 -4.69 19.54 17.92
CA ILE A 100 -5.21 20.89 18.13
C ILE A 100 -6.19 20.89 19.31
N GLN A 101 -7.16 19.97 19.32
CA GLN A 101 -8.11 19.85 20.42
C GLN A 101 -7.44 19.55 21.78
N SER A 102 -6.43 18.67 21.81
CA SER A 102 -5.67 18.39 23.04
C SER A 102 -4.88 19.62 23.52
N ALA A 103 -4.35 20.42 22.61
CA ALA A 103 -3.64 21.65 22.95
C ALA A 103 -4.60 22.73 23.49
N GLU A 104 -5.78 22.90 22.87
CA GLU A 104 -6.84 23.80 23.34
C GLU A 104 -7.32 23.43 24.75
N ASN A 105 -7.44 22.12 25.03
CA ASN A 105 -7.83 21.60 26.33
C ASN A 105 -6.68 21.54 27.36
N SER A 106 -5.50 22.08 27.05
CA SER A 106 -4.31 22.04 27.92
C SER A 106 -3.88 20.61 28.34
N SER A 107 -4.22 19.60 27.53
CA SER A 107 -3.82 18.21 27.73
C SER A 107 -2.43 17.97 27.16
N PHE A 108 -1.39 18.47 27.86
CA PHE A 108 -0.02 18.49 27.36
C PHE A 108 0.58 17.10 27.13
N VAL A 109 0.27 16.13 27.99
CA VAL A 109 0.75 14.75 27.83
C VAL A 109 0.20 14.14 26.53
N GLN A 110 -1.10 14.30 26.29
CA GLN A 110 -1.73 13.79 25.07
C GLN A 110 -1.21 14.51 23.82
N ALA A 111 -1.01 15.83 23.90
CA ALA A 111 -0.45 16.61 22.81
C ALA A 111 0.99 16.18 22.46
N ALA A 112 1.81 15.88 23.46
CA ALA A 112 3.17 15.36 23.25
C ALA A 112 3.15 14.00 22.53
N THR A 113 2.32 13.07 23.00
CA THR A 113 2.16 11.74 22.36
C THR A 113 1.67 11.87 20.92
N LEU A 114 0.62 12.67 20.68
CA LEU A 114 0.10 12.91 19.33
C LEU A 114 1.13 13.56 18.41
N SER A 115 1.97 14.46 18.93
CA SER A 115 3.05 15.09 18.15
C SER A 115 4.06 14.05 17.66
N GLN A 116 4.43 13.09 18.52
CA GLN A 116 5.32 12.01 18.13
C GLN A 116 4.70 11.09 17.07
N GLU A 117 3.43 10.72 17.24
CA GLU A 117 2.71 9.92 16.25
C GLU A 117 2.60 10.64 14.90
N LEU A 118 2.36 11.96 14.90
CA LEU A 118 2.27 12.77 13.69
C LEU A 118 3.61 12.87 12.96
N VAL A 119 4.74 12.93 13.67
CA VAL A 119 6.07 12.88 13.04
C VAL A 119 6.27 11.56 12.29
N THR A 120 5.92 10.44 12.92
CA THR A 120 6.00 9.10 12.30
C THR A 120 5.08 8.99 11.10
N LEU A 121 3.80 9.38 11.24
CA LEU A 121 2.83 9.35 10.13
C LEU A 121 3.25 10.24 8.96
N LYS A 122 3.77 11.44 9.23
CA LYS A 122 4.25 12.35 8.19
C LYS A 122 5.43 11.73 7.43
N ALA A 123 6.37 11.09 8.14
CA ALA A 123 7.50 10.40 7.51
C ALA A 123 7.02 9.25 6.62
N ARG A 124 6.03 8.47 7.09
CA ARG A 124 5.40 7.41 6.30
C ARG A 124 4.76 7.95 5.02
N VAL A 125 3.93 8.99 5.12
CA VAL A 125 3.29 9.63 3.95
C VAL A 125 4.34 10.08 2.93
N GLN A 126 5.39 10.77 3.38
CA GLN A 126 6.46 11.23 2.49
C GLN A 126 7.22 10.08 1.83
N ALA A 127 7.47 9.00 2.56
CA ALA A 127 8.11 7.81 2.02
C ALA A 127 7.22 7.10 0.98
N LEU A 128 5.91 7.00 1.25
CA LEU A 128 4.93 6.43 0.32
C LEU A 128 4.83 7.26 -0.97
N GLN A 129 4.75 8.59 -0.83
CA GLN A 129 4.77 9.53 -1.96
C GLN A 129 6.02 9.37 -2.83
N ALA A 130 7.19 9.23 -2.20
CA ALA A 130 8.44 9.01 -2.92
C ALA A 130 8.43 7.68 -3.70
N VAL A 131 7.96 6.59 -3.09
CA VAL A 131 7.83 5.30 -3.76
C VAL A 131 6.85 5.36 -4.93
N HIS A 132 5.67 5.95 -4.71
CA HIS A 132 4.65 6.12 -5.74
C HIS A 132 5.19 6.95 -6.92
N HIS A 133 5.90 8.04 -6.64
CA HIS A 133 6.55 8.87 -7.66
C HIS A 133 7.60 8.09 -8.47
N GLU A 134 8.48 7.33 -7.81
CA GLU A 134 9.51 6.52 -8.48
C GLU A 134 8.89 5.45 -9.39
N LEU A 135 7.89 4.72 -8.90
CA LEU A 135 7.18 3.71 -9.70
C LEU A 135 6.46 4.34 -10.91
N LYS A 136 5.75 5.45 -10.70
CA LYS A 136 5.07 6.19 -11.77
C LYS A 136 6.06 6.71 -12.82
N SER A 137 7.22 7.17 -12.38
CA SER A 137 8.32 7.61 -13.25
C SER A 137 8.84 6.47 -14.13
N VAL A 138 9.03 5.27 -13.57
CA VAL A 138 9.47 4.08 -14.32
C VAL A 138 8.43 3.68 -15.38
N ILE A 139 7.15 3.65 -15.02
CA ILE A 139 6.06 3.31 -15.96
C ILE A 139 6.01 4.33 -17.10
N ARG A 140 5.99 5.64 -16.77
CA ARG A 140 5.91 6.73 -17.76
C ARG A 140 7.06 6.71 -18.75
N LYS A 141 8.31 6.52 -18.27
CA LYS A 141 9.50 6.46 -19.13
C LYS A 141 9.49 5.25 -20.06
N SER A 142 8.81 4.18 -19.66
CA SER A 142 8.80 2.91 -20.37
C SER A 142 7.72 2.80 -21.42
N ARG A 143 6.83 3.79 -21.52
CA ARG A 143 5.73 3.84 -22.52
C ARG A 143 4.94 2.54 -22.57
N VAL A 144 4.86 1.81 -21.45
CA VAL A 144 4.11 0.55 -21.39
C VAL A 144 2.64 0.89 -21.21
N THR A 145 1.80 0.33 -22.06
CA THR A 145 0.35 0.40 -21.91
C THR A 145 -0.03 -0.49 -20.74
N LEU A 146 -0.55 0.11 -19.67
CA LEU A 146 -1.18 -0.63 -18.59
C LEU A 146 -2.57 -1.04 -19.05
N GLU A 147 -2.90 -2.32 -18.91
CA GLU A 147 -4.31 -2.71 -19.08
C GLU A 147 -5.11 -2.17 -17.90
N PRO A 148 -6.36 -1.71 -18.12
CA PRO A 148 -7.24 -1.34 -17.03
C PRO A 148 -7.31 -2.49 -16.05
N ILE A 149 -7.02 -2.23 -14.78
CA ILE A 149 -7.24 -3.21 -13.71
C ILE A 149 -8.74 -3.47 -13.70
N ALA A 150 -9.17 -4.54 -14.38
CA ALA A 150 -10.53 -5.02 -14.26
C ALA A 150 -10.68 -5.44 -12.81
N HIS A 151 -11.36 -4.61 -12.02
CA HIS A 151 -11.99 -5.08 -10.80
C HIS A 151 -13.02 -6.11 -11.26
N THR A 152 -12.62 -7.37 -11.45
CA THR A 152 -13.57 -8.46 -11.51
C THR A 152 -14.22 -8.47 -10.12
N PRO A 153 -15.49 -8.04 -9.98
CA PRO A 153 -16.19 -8.35 -8.75
C PRO A 153 -16.13 -9.88 -8.66
N LYS A 154 -15.63 -10.40 -7.54
CA LYS A 154 -15.85 -11.80 -7.21
C LYS A 154 -17.36 -11.98 -7.31
N THR A 155 -17.80 -12.71 -8.33
CA THR A 155 -19.15 -13.21 -8.45
C THR A 155 -19.46 -13.91 -7.14
N THR A 156 -20.16 -13.21 -6.25
CA THR A 156 -20.89 -13.84 -5.16
C THR A 156 -21.78 -14.87 -5.83
N GLU A 157 -21.47 -16.14 -5.59
CA GLU A 157 -22.37 -17.24 -5.87
C GLU A 157 -23.78 -16.84 -5.40
N PRO A 158 -24.82 -17.08 -6.20
CA PRO A 158 -26.17 -16.79 -5.74
C PRO A 158 -26.45 -17.72 -4.56
N GLU A 159 -26.63 -17.13 -3.38
CA GLU A 159 -27.22 -17.81 -2.23
C GLU A 159 -28.49 -18.52 -2.70
N GLN A 160 -28.45 -19.84 -2.75
CA GLN A 160 -29.63 -20.67 -2.96
C GLN A 160 -30.60 -20.37 -1.82
N LYS A 161 -31.58 -19.52 -2.10
CA LYS A 161 -32.79 -19.41 -1.27
C LYS A 161 -33.47 -20.76 -1.29
N VAL A 162 -33.21 -21.57 -0.27
CA VAL A 162 -34.00 -22.76 0.04
C VAL A 162 -35.38 -22.27 0.46
N PHE A 163 -36.31 -22.19 -0.49
CA PHE A 163 -37.71 -22.02 -0.18
C PHE A 163 -38.21 -23.30 0.50
N ALA A 164 -38.69 -23.19 1.74
CA ALA A 164 -39.34 -24.30 2.42
C ALA A 164 -40.55 -24.77 1.60
N GLN A 165 -40.55 -26.05 1.23
CA GLN A 165 -41.63 -26.67 0.47
C GLN A 165 -42.82 -26.87 1.41
N VAL A 166 -43.88 -26.08 1.22
CA VAL A 166 -45.13 -26.21 1.99
C VAL A 166 -45.84 -27.50 1.58
N ILE A 167 -45.95 -28.45 2.51
CA ILE A 167 -46.69 -29.70 2.33
C ILE A 167 -48.20 -29.39 2.38
N PRO A 168 -49.00 -29.70 1.35
CA PRO A 168 -50.44 -29.55 1.43
C PRO A 168 -51.05 -30.65 2.29
N MET A 169 -51.79 -30.26 3.34
CA MET A 169 -52.58 -31.19 4.15
C MET A 169 -53.73 -31.79 3.30
N ARG A 170 -53.77 -33.13 3.19
CA ARG A 170 -54.89 -33.86 2.60
C ARG A 170 -56.17 -33.59 3.39
N LYS A 171 -57.19 -33.06 2.71
CA LYS A 171 -58.58 -33.07 3.22
C LYS A 171 -59.06 -34.52 3.32
N LYS A 172 -59.63 -34.86 4.47
CA LYS A 172 -60.37 -36.11 4.69
C LYS A 172 -61.52 -36.19 3.68
N VAL A 173 -61.51 -37.20 2.83
CA VAL A 173 -62.68 -37.60 2.06
C VAL A 173 -63.53 -38.46 2.99
N GLN A 174 -64.69 -37.95 3.38
CA GLN A 174 -65.80 -38.75 3.90
C GLN A 174 -66.28 -39.64 2.76
N VAL A 175 -66.35 -40.94 2.98
CA VAL A 175 -67.17 -41.84 2.18
C VAL A 175 -68.25 -42.40 3.10
N SER A 176 -69.47 -42.27 2.60
CA SER A 176 -70.76 -42.64 3.19
C SER A 176 -70.88 -44.13 3.45
#